data_AF-A0A091CSZ2-F1
#
_entry.id   AF-A0A091CSZ2-F1
#
_cell.length_a   1.000
_cell.length_b   1.000
_cell.length_c   1.000
_cell.angle_alpha   90.00
_cell.angle_beta   90.00
_cell.angle_gamma   90.00
#
_symmetry.space_group_name_H-M   'P 1'
#
loop_
_entity.id
_entity.type
_entity.pdbx_description
1 polymer ?
#
loop_
_entity_poly.entity_id
_entity_poly.type
_entity_poly.pdbx_seq_one_letter_code
_entity_poly.pdbx_strand_id
1 'polypeptide(L)'
;MVNLGLSRVDDAVAAKHPGIGEYAACQSNAFMKGVLTFVAGTGGTFGLQILIQRKFPYPMQWSILVAVVAGSVASYRVTRVESQKCSNLWLFLETGKLSKDMGTEQCRALQVQGIKEKTAQNKATLGLLRSNIRRGKHEWASAMKYDQRAIAKACGKDVPTRLAQGRSTMEVAREKLRKYVFDRVNVHNALIHLVRLRGERLESLQLEFTRLRRQPEATKEEARLLQVIRQLENSIEKTTIKITTSQNIRLLYVDLLEYLKKVLAGYPVVLDKLQNRVIGYGSELSDMTILSQDAMMITDEVKRNTRQGEATFIQERRARENRLNQQKKLIDKIHTKEASEKLRRGHRDLDFPNSRMSTDTLMKRKETSEMDIQYQANVTASVERVKSAVQCSHLWDIAGRFLAQKNTEENLELQMEDCEDRRAQLGALIKKLQLEEVLLKFHQAPSSISFKSVEEKMNNMLKEEEARLQLAHSNMTKSQQLLLIIQTGIDNLYIRLIGITLPASQKEAVPSGILDVHSKLAYCERKLTHLADRVQALSRTEEVNTKVKDALESSTLKERYNTKISFENLEEDVIESFQFADMDLDHSYIPSRAEIKKQAQWLIEGKLKAPKKKKK
;
A
#
# COMPACT_ATOMS: atom_id res chain seq x y z
N MET A 1 -41.15 -61.82 89.90
CA MET A 1 -40.13 -62.47 89.05
C MET A 1 -40.35 -63.98 89.05
N VAL A 2 -41.06 -64.57 88.08
CA VAL A 2 -41.18 -66.05 87.96
C VAL A 2 -41.25 -66.59 86.51
N ASN A 3 -41.17 -65.75 85.46
CA ASN A 3 -41.33 -66.17 84.06
C ASN A 3 -40.01 -66.28 83.26
N LEU A 4 -38.86 -66.35 83.94
CA LEU A 4 -37.51 -66.32 83.32
C LEU A 4 -36.75 -67.67 83.37
N GLY A 5 -37.40 -68.75 83.83
CA GLY A 5 -36.75 -70.04 84.08
C GLY A 5 -36.98 -71.15 83.04
N LEU A 6 -37.76 -70.93 81.98
CA LEU A 6 -38.19 -71.98 81.03
C LEU A 6 -37.85 -71.70 79.56
N SER A 7 -37.17 -70.59 79.24
CA SER A 7 -36.79 -70.22 77.86
C SER A 7 -35.38 -70.68 77.47
N ARG A 8 -34.79 -71.62 78.21
CA ARG A 8 -33.54 -72.33 77.90
C ARG A 8 -33.63 -73.77 78.40
N VAL A 9 -34.27 -74.62 77.59
CA VAL A 9 -33.99 -76.06 77.57
C VAL A 9 -33.04 -76.25 76.41
N ASP A 10 -31.86 -76.84 76.63
CA ASP A 10 -30.91 -77.07 75.55
C ASP A 10 -31.49 -78.01 74.49
N ASP A 11 -31.23 -77.74 73.21
CA ASP A 11 -31.81 -78.49 72.09
C ASP A 11 -31.49 -80.00 72.16
N ALA A 12 -30.33 -80.36 72.75
CA ALA A 12 -29.92 -81.74 72.99
C ALA A 12 -30.80 -82.50 74.03
N VAL A 13 -31.50 -81.77 74.90
CA VAL A 13 -32.49 -82.33 75.85
C VAL A 13 -33.87 -82.36 75.20
N ALA A 14 -34.25 -81.28 74.48
CA ALA A 14 -35.50 -81.22 73.74
C ALA A 14 -35.62 -82.36 72.69
N ALA A 15 -34.52 -82.71 72.02
CA ALA A 15 -34.45 -83.81 71.06
C ALA A 15 -34.66 -85.22 71.67
N LYS A 16 -34.51 -85.39 73.00
CA LYS A 16 -34.72 -86.69 73.68
C LYS A 16 -36.14 -86.86 74.24
N HIS A 17 -36.83 -85.77 74.56
CA HIS A 17 -38.13 -85.81 75.24
C HIS A 17 -39.16 -84.98 74.45
N PRO A 18 -39.82 -85.55 73.42
CA PRO A 18 -40.61 -84.78 72.46
C PRO A 18 -41.77 -83.99 73.07
N GLY A 19 -42.32 -84.43 74.21
CA GLY A 19 -43.37 -83.72 74.94
C GLY A 19 -42.92 -82.52 75.78
N ILE A 20 -41.62 -82.25 75.93
CA ILE A 20 -41.13 -81.25 76.91
C ILE A 20 -41.51 -79.80 76.55
N GLY A 21 -41.59 -79.47 75.25
CA GLY A 21 -41.99 -78.15 74.78
C GLY A 21 -43.48 -77.87 75.02
N GLU A 22 -44.35 -78.84 74.71
CA GLU A 22 -45.79 -78.72 74.99
C GLU A 22 -46.10 -78.73 76.49
N TYR A 23 -45.33 -79.49 77.28
CA TYR A 23 -45.40 -79.44 78.74
C TYR A 23 -45.06 -78.04 79.28
N ALA A 24 -43.95 -77.43 78.84
CA ALA A 24 -43.56 -76.08 79.28
C ALA A 24 -44.61 -75.02 78.89
N ALA A 25 -45.17 -75.12 77.67
CA ALA A 25 -46.27 -74.26 77.23
C ALA A 25 -47.52 -74.43 78.12
N CYS A 26 -47.93 -75.69 78.38
CA CYS A 26 -49.04 -76.01 79.29
C CYS A 26 -48.81 -75.46 80.70
N GLN A 27 -47.61 -75.66 81.26
CA GLN A 27 -47.25 -75.22 82.60
C GLN A 27 -47.30 -73.69 82.74
N SER A 28 -46.82 -72.95 81.74
CA SER A 28 -46.93 -71.48 81.73
C SER A 28 -48.38 -70.99 81.72
N ASN A 29 -49.28 -71.66 80.99
CA ASN A 29 -50.71 -71.37 80.95
C ASN A 29 -51.38 -71.70 82.30
N ALA A 30 -51.01 -72.81 82.93
CA ALA A 30 -51.46 -73.18 84.28
C ALA A 30 -51.09 -72.10 85.33
N PHE A 31 -49.86 -71.57 85.30
CA PHE A 31 -49.45 -70.46 86.16
C PHE A 31 -50.22 -69.16 85.86
N MET A 32 -50.47 -68.83 84.58
CA MET A 32 -51.26 -67.63 84.22
C MET A 32 -52.70 -67.71 84.71
N LYS A 33 -53.36 -68.89 84.65
CA LYS A 33 -54.67 -69.13 85.28
C LYS A 33 -54.60 -68.98 86.80
N GLY A 34 -53.51 -69.44 87.42
CA GLY A 34 -53.22 -69.22 88.84
C GLY A 34 -53.17 -67.74 89.22
N VAL A 35 -52.46 -66.91 88.47
CA VAL A 35 -52.35 -65.46 88.72
C VAL A 35 -53.69 -64.75 88.49
N LEU A 36 -54.43 -65.10 87.43
CA LEU A 36 -55.78 -64.55 87.19
C LEU A 36 -56.76 -64.89 88.32
N THR A 37 -56.73 -66.12 88.83
CA THR A 37 -57.60 -66.55 89.95
C THR A 37 -57.15 -66.00 91.30
N PHE A 38 -55.88 -65.65 91.48
CA PHE A 38 -55.44 -64.84 92.61
C PHE A 38 -56.10 -63.45 92.60
N VAL A 39 -55.96 -62.70 91.49
CA VAL A 39 -56.46 -61.32 91.38
C VAL A 39 -58.00 -61.27 91.47
N ALA A 40 -58.69 -62.18 90.78
CA ALA A 40 -60.15 -62.27 90.87
C ALA A 40 -60.63 -62.71 92.26
N GLY A 41 -59.92 -63.65 92.89
CA GLY A 41 -60.25 -64.17 94.23
C GLY A 41 -60.06 -63.14 95.34
N THR A 42 -58.94 -62.41 95.34
CA THR A 42 -58.71 -61.32 96.31
C THR A 42 -59.72 -60.19 96.11
N GLY A 43 -59.94 -59.74 94.87
CA GLY A 43 -60.91 -58.68 94.56
C GLY A 43 -62.35 -59.02 94.97
N GLY A 44 -62.82 -60.23 94.64
CA GLY A 44 -64.17 -60.69 94.98
C GLY A 44 -64.39 -60.85 96.48
N THR A 45 -63.42 -61.42 97.20
CA THR A 45 -63.52 -61.58 98.67
C THR A 45 -63.44 -60.26 99.42
N PHE A 46 -62.59 -59.33 98.97
CA PHE A 46 -62.52 -57.96 99.52
C PHE A 46 -63.82 -57.18 99.29
N GLY A 47 -64.42 -57.27 98.08
CA GLY A 47 -65.72 -56.67 97.79
C GLY A 47 -66.85 -57.19 98.68
N LEU A 48 -66.89 -58.51 98.92
CA LEU A 48 -67.85 -59.14 99.83
C LEU A 48 -67.63 -58.69 101.29
N GLN A 49 -66.38 -58.52 101.72
CA GLN A 49 -66.04 -58.05 103.06
C GLN A 49 -66.44 -56.61 103.33
N ILE A 50 -66.35 -55.71 102.33
CA ILE A 50 -66.87 -54.33 102.43
C ILE A 50 -68.40 -54.34 102.63
N LEU A 51 -69.10 -55.24 101.92
CA LEU A 51 -70.54 -55.47 102.11
C LEU A 51 -70.88 -55.98 103.52
N ILE A 52 -70.02 -56.79 104.14
CA ILE A 52 -70.18 -57.27 105.52
C ILE A 52 -69.81 -56.18 106.54
N GLN A 53 -68.78 -55.35 106.28
CA GLN A 53 -68.40 -54.22 107.14
C GLN A 53 -69.53 -53.20 107.33
N ARG A 54 -70.40 -53.03 106.32
CA ARG A 54 -71.63 -52.22 106.43
C ARG A 54 -72.61 -52.72 107.50
N LYS A 55 -72.48 -53.97 107.98
CA LYS A 55 -73.38 -54.58 108.96
C LYS A 55 -72.69 -54.92 110.30
N PHE A 56 -71.38 -55.17 110.28
CA PHE A 56 -70.55 -55.35 111.48
C PHE A 56 -69.19 -54.65 111.29
N PRO A 57 -68.87 -53.57 112.02
CA PRO A 57 -67.60 -52.86 111.86
C PRO A 57 -66.43 -53.63 112.49
N TYR A 58 -65.36 -53.84 111.72
CA TYR A 58 -64.10 -54.44 112.18
C TYR A 58 -62.91 -53.84 111.39
N PRO A 59 -61.66 -53.92 111.90
CA PRO A 59 -60.54 -53.15 111.33
C PRO A 59 -60.16 -53.58 109.91
N MET A 60 -59.94 -52.60 109.02
CA MET A 60 -59.61 -52.80 107.59
C MET A 60 -58.40 -53.71 107.33
N GLN A 61 -57.43 -53.73 108.24
CA GLN A 61 -56.25 -54.62 108.15
C GLN A 61 -56.65 -56.10 108.06
N TRP A 62 -57.71 -56.51 108.77
CA TRP A 62 -58.22 -57.89 108.74
C TRP A 62 -58.94 -58.23 107.43
N SER A 63 -59.66 -57.28 106.82
CA SER A 63 -60.26 -57.48 105.50
C SER A 63 -59.17 -57.77 104.45
N ILE A 64 -58.18 -56.89 104.35
CA ILE A 64 -57.07 -57.05 103.39
C ILE A 64 -56.35 -58.38 103.62
N LEU A 65 -56.03 -58.73 104.87
CA LEU A 65 -55.36 -59.99 105.19
C LEU A 65 -56.18 -61.22 104.81
N VAL A 66 -57.47 -61.27 105.17
CA VAL A 66 -58.33 -62.43 104.86
C VAL A 66 -58.61 -62.53 103.36
N ALA A 67 -58.79 -61.41 102.65
CA ALA A 67 -58.95 -61.41 101.19
C ALA A 67 -57.70 -61.93 100.47
N VAL A 68 -56.50 -61.47 100.87
CA VAL A 68 -55.21 -61.96 100.33
C VAL A 68 -55.01 -63.45 100.62
N VAL A 69 -55.32 -63.92 101.82
CA VAL A 69 -55.25 -65.35 102.18
C VAL A 69 -56.22 -66.18 101.34
N ALA A 70 -57.48 -65.75 101.21
CA ALA A 70 -58.49 -66.46 100.43
C ALA A 70 -58.12 -66.55 98.93
N GLY A 71 -57.69 -65.45 98.33
CA GLY A 71 -57.19 -65.44 96.95
C GLY A 71 -55.94 -66.30 96.76
N SER A 72 -55.02 -66.32 97.74
CA SER A 72 -53.82 -67.19 97.71
C SER A 72 -54.20 -68.68 97.71
N VAL A 73 -55.13 -69.09 98.58
CA VAL A 73 -55.58 -70.50 98.67
C VAL A 73 -56.34 -70.93 97.40
N ALA A 74 -57.18 -70.05 96.85
CA ALA A 74 -57.88 -70.30 95.59
C ALA A 74 -56.89 -70.45 94.41
N SER A 75 -55.96 -69.50 94.28
CA SER A 75 -54.89 -69.52 93.26
C SER A 75 -54.03 -70.78 93.36
N TYR A 76 -53.61 -71.17 94.57
CA TYR A 76 -52.82 -72.38 94.79
C TYR A 76 -53.57 -73.65 94.38
N ARG A 77 -54.86 -73.79 94.72
CA ARG A 77 -55.70 -74.91 94.26
C ARG A 77 -55.80 -74.97 92.74
N VAL A 78 -56.10 -73.85 92.08
CA VAL A 78 -56.23 -73.79 90.61
C VAL A 78 -54.91 -74.13 89.92
N THR A 79 -53.82 -73.50 90.36
CA THR A 79 -52.47 -73.75 89.82
C THR A 79 -52.09 -75.21 89.96
N ARG A 80 -52.33 -75.83 91.13
CA ARG A 80 -52.05 -77.25 91.38
C ARG A 80 -52.86 -78.18 90.45
N VAL A 81 -54.16 -77.94 90.29
CA VAL A 81 -55.02 -78.77 89.42
C VAL A 81 -54.62 -78.65 87.94
N GLU A 82 -54.36 -77.44 87.45
CA GLU A 82 -53.92 -77.25 86.06
C GLU A 82 -52.52 -77.81 85.81
N SER A 83 -51.59 -77.68 86.77
CA SER A 83 -50.25 -78.27 86.69
C SER A 83 -50.29 -79.81 86.66
N GLN A 84 -51.21 -80.42 87.42
CA GLN A 84 -51.42 -81.87 87.42
C GLN A 84 -51.98 -82.37 86.07
N LYS A 85 -52.81 -81.58 85.38
CA LYS A 85 -53.23 -81.87 83.99
C LYS A 85 -52.03 -81.82 83.02
N CYS A 86 -51.15 -80.85 83.16
CA CYS A 86 -49.93 -80.76 82.33
C CYS A 86 -48.99 -81.95 82.58
N SER A 87 -48.85 -82.42 83.82
CA SER A 87 -48.08 -83.63 84.15
C SER A 87 -48.67 -84.89 83.49
N ASN A 88 -50.00 -85.03 83.47
CA ASN A 88 -50.67 -86.13 82.76
C ASN A 88 -50.48 -86.04 81.23
N LEU A 89 -50.49 -84.83 80.65
CA LEU A 89 -50.22 -84.61 79.23
C LEU A 89 -48.78 -84.98 78.86
N TRP A 90 -47.80 -84.63 79.70
CA TRP A 90 -46.40 -84.98 79.52
C TRP A 90 -46.19 -86.50 79.55
N LEU A 91 -46.78 -87.20 80.54
CA LEU A 91 -46.80 -88.67 80.60
C LEU A 91 -47.40 -89.31 79.34
N PHE A 92 -48.47 -88.74 78.77
CA PHE A 92 -49.06 -89.22 77.53
C PHE A 92 -48.11 -89.05 76.32
N LEU A 93 -47.52 -87.86 76.16
CA LEU A 93 -46.59 -87.55 75.07
C LEU A 93 -45.28 -88.36 75.12
N GLU A 94 -44.88 -88.81 76.32
CA GLU A 94 -43.64 -89.57 76.53
C GLU A 94 -43.84 -91.10 76.51
N THR A 95 -44.99 -91.62 76.96
CA THR A 95 -45.26 -93.08 77.00
C THR A 95 -46.11 -93.59 75.84
N GLY A 96 -46.77 -92.72 75.07
CA GLY A 96 -47.49 -93.05 73.84
C GLY A 96 -48.75 -93.94 74.00
N LYS A 97 -49.09 -94.35 75.22
CA LYS A 97 -50.25 -95.20 75.50
C LYS A 97 -51.48 -94.37 75.87
N LEU A 98 -52.33 -94.11 74.88
CA LEU A 98 -53.71 -93.73 75.13
C LEU A 98 -54.45 -94.89 75.84
N SER A 99 -55.47 -94.55 76.64
CA SER A 99 -56.41 -95.57 77.15
C SER A 99 -57.03 -96.34 75.99
N LYS A 100 -57.32 -97.63 76.17
CA LYS A 100 -58.06 -98.45 75.20
C LYS A 100 -59.45 -97.82 74.95
N ASP A 101 -59.66 -97.30 73.75
CA ASP A 101 -60.50 -97.93 72.72
C ASP A 101 -60.55 -97.06 71.44
N MET A 102 -61.37 -97.45 70.45
CA MET A 102 -61.56 -96.88 69.10
C MET A 102 -60.53 -97.32 68.03
N GLY A 103 -61.06 -97.69 66.86
CA GLY A 103 -60.36 -98.50 65.85
C GLY A 103 -59.73 -97.75 64.66
N THR A 104 -58.84 -98.44 63.96
CA THR A 104 -57.86 -97.90 63.00
C THR A 104 -58.45 -97.26 61.73
N GLU A 105 -59.68 -97.60 61.34
CA GLU A 105 -60.27 -97.13 60.07
C GLU A 105 -60.75 -95.68 60.12
N GLN A 106 -61.31 -95.23 61.26
CA GLN A 106 -61.78 -93.86 61.43
C GLN A 106 -60.63 -92.84 61.27
N CYS A 107 -59.41 -93.21 61.68
CA CYS A 107 -58.22 -92.38 61.54
C CYS A 107 -57.87 -92.10 60.07
N ARG A 108 -57.99 -93.11 59.18
CA ARG A 108 -57.76 -92.92 57.72
C ARG A 108 -58.82 -92.04 57.08
N ALA A 109 -60.08 -92.19 57.48
CA ALA A 109 -61.18 -91.34 56.99
C ALA A 109 -60.95 -89.86 57.35
N LEU A 110 -60.60 -89.58 58.61
CA LEU A 110 -60.26 -88.24 59.11
C LEU A 110 -59.03 -87.65 58.38
N GLN A 111 -58.02 -88.45 58.07
CA GLN A 111 -56.86 -87.99 57.28
C GLN A 111 -57.24 -87.56 55.87
N VAL A 112 -58.05 -88.36 55.17
CA VAL A 112 -58.55 -88.03 53.81
C VAL A 112 -59.47 -86.81 53.84
N GLN A 113 -60.32 -86.68 54.87
CA GLN A 113 -61.15 -85.49 55.06
C GLN A 113 -60.30 -84.24 55.32
N GLY A 114 -59.31 -84.28 56.20
CA GLY A 114 -58.39 -83.17 56.45
C GLY A 114 -57.58 -82.74 55.22
N ILE A 115 -57.26 -83.67 54.30
CA ILE A 115 -56.64 -83.36 53.00
C ILE A 115 -57.65 -82.68 52.05
N LYS A 116 -58.91 -83.15 52.02
CA LYS A 116 -59.99 -82.51 51.23
C LYS A 116 -60.31 -81.10 51.75
N GLU A 117 -60.33 -80.90 53.06
CA GLU A 117 -60.54 -79.60 53.69
C GLU A 117 -59.36 -78.65 53.42
N LYS A 118 -58.10 -79.10 53.59
CA LYS A 118 -56.91 -78.30 53.25
C LYS A 118 -56.84 -77.94 51.76
N THR A 119 -57.25 -78.84 50.86
CA THR A 119 -57.28 -78.52 49.41
C THR A 119 -58.44 -77.60 49.04
N ALA A 120 -59.60 -77.69 49.70
CA ALA A 120 -60.68 -76.71 49.57
C ALA A 120 -60.28 -75.33 50.13
N GLN A 121 -59.63 -75.29 51.29
CA GLN A 121 -59.10 -74.07 51.91
C GLN A 121 -58.04 -73.41 51.01
N ASN A 122 -57.10 -74.19 50.47
CA ASN A 122 -56.11 -73.69 49.50
C ASN A 122 -56.77 -73.20 48.19
N LYS A 123 -57.84 -73.84 47.72
CA LYS A 123 -58.61 -73.35 46.57
C LYS A 123 -59.29 -72.01 46.87
N ALA A 124 -59.78 -71.81 48.09
CA ALA A 124 -60.38 -70.56 48.56
C ALA A 124 -59.33 -69.44 48.73
N THR A 125 -58.20 -69.70 49.38
CA THR A 125 -57.12 -68.70 49.55
C THR A 125 -56.49 -68.32 48.22
N LEU A 126 -56.28 -69.26 47.29
CA LEU A 126 -55.79 -68.98 45.94
C LEU A 126 -56.84 -68.19 45.12
N GLY A 127 -58.14 -68.43 45.35
CA GLY A 127 -59.22 -67.59 44.84
C GLY A 127 -59.17 -66.14 45.35
N LEU A 128 -58.94 -65.95 46.66
CA LEU A 128 -58.76 -64.65 47.30
C LEU A 128 -57.50 -63.92 46.81
N LEU A 129 -56.37 -64.62 46.68
CA LEU A 129 -55.14 -64.05 46.10
C LEU A 129 -55.37 -63.62 44.64
N ARG A 130 -56.07 -64.43 43.84
CA ARG A 130 -56.48 -64.06 42.47
C ARG A 130 -57.49 -62.91 42.41
N SER A 131 -58.27 -62.63 43.46
CA SER A 131 -59.13 -61.44 43.52
C SER A 131 -58.33 -60.20 43.94
N ASN A 132 -57.45 -60.31 44.93
CA ASN A 132 -56.53 -59.26 45.36
C ASN A 132 -55.59 -58.81 44.23
N ILE A 133 -54.97 -59.73 43.49
CA ILE A 133 -54.09 -59.42 42.34
C ILE A 133 -54.87 -58.70 41.23
N ARG A 134 -56.12 -59.12 40.95
CA ARG A 134 -56.98 -58.41 39.98
C ARG A 134 -57.34 -57.01 40.47
N ARG A 135 -57.69 -56.85 41.76
CA ARG A 135 -57.99 -55.56 42.37
C ARG A 135 -56.79 -54.61 42.28
N GLY A 136 -55.62 -55.04 42.74
CA GLY A 136 -54.37 -54.27 42.67
C GLY A 136 -53.98 -53.88 41.23
N LYS A 137 -54.23 -54.75 40.24
CA LYS A 137 -54.04 -54.40 38.82
C LYS A 137 -55.01 -53.32 38.34
N HIS A 138 -56.27 -53.34 38.78
CA HIS A 138 -57.24 -52.29 38.47
C HIS A 138 -56.93 -50.97 39.21
N GLU A 139 -56.53 -51.04 40.48
CA GLU A 139 -56.11 -49.89 41.30
C GLU A 139 -54.88 -49.20 40.68
N TRP A 140 -53.82 -49.96 40.36
CA TRP A 140 -52.63 -49.44 39.67
C TRP A 140 -52.96 -48.84 38.29
N ALA A 141 -53.78 -49.52 37.48
CA ALA A 141 -54.20 -48.99 36.18
C ALA A 141 -55.06 -47.72 36.30
N SER A 142 -55.76 -47.53 37.42
CA SER A 142 -56.54 -46.32 37.70
C SER A 142 -55.63 -45.18 38.16
N ALA A 143 -54.66 -45.46 39.04
CA ALA A 143 -53.63 -44.50 39.47
C ALA A 143 -52.79 -44.00 38.28
N MET A 144 -52.27 -44.90 37.43
CA MET A 144 -51.49 -44.51 36.25
C MET A 144 -52.30 -43.66 35.25
N LYS A 145 -53.61 -43.91 35.10
CA LYS A 145 -54.51 -43.05 34.30
C LYS A 145 -54.77 -41.69 34.94
N TYR A 146 -54.79 -41.60 36.27
CA TYR A 146 -54.89 -40.35 37.00
C TYR A 146 -53.63 -39.50 36.83
N ASP A 147 -52.45 -40.09 37.08
CA ASP A 147 -51.14 -39.45 36.88
C ASP A 147 -50.97 -38.96 35.44
N GLN A 148 -51.26 -39.80 34.44
CA GLN A 148 -51.18 -39.43 33.03
C GLN A 148 -52.11 -38.24 32.70
N ARG A 149 -53.31 -38.19 33.29
CA ARG A 149 -54.26 -37.06 33.12
C ARG A 149 -53.77 -35.80 33.84
N ALA A 150 -53.20 -35.93 35.03
CA ALA A 150 -52.65 -34.81 35.80
C ALA A 150 -51.45 -34.17 35.08
N ILE A 151 -50.51 -35.00 34.62
CA ILE A 151 -49.34 -34.58 33.82
C ILE A 151 -49.80 -33.93 32.50
N ALA A 152 -50.75 -34.55 31.78
CA ALA A 152 -51.29 -33.98 30.54
C ALA A 152 -51.97 -32.61 30.75
N LYS A 153 -52.66 -32.41 31.88
CA LYS A 153 -53.24 -31.11 32.26
C LYS A 153 -52.16 -30.08 32.62
N ALA A 154 -51.09 -30.50 33.30
CA ALA A 154 -49.99 -29.63 33.72
C ALA A 154 -49.11 -29.15 32.53
N CYS A 155 -48.75 -30.04 31.60
CA CYS A 155 -47.98 -29.65 30.40
C CYS A 155 -48.81 -28.85 29.37
N GLY A 156 -50.14 -28.92 29.44
CA GLY A 156 -51.05 -28.12 28.60
C GLY A 156 -50.81 -28.32 27.10
N LYS A 157 -50.38 -27.25 26.41
CA LYS A 157 -50.07 -27.24 24.97
C LYS A 157 -48.69 -27.80 24.63
N ASP A 158 -47.78 -27.97 25.59
CA ASP A 158 -46.40 -28.38 25.32
C ASP A 158 -46.31 -29.90 25.03
N VAL A 159 -46.48 -30.26 23.76
CA VAL A 159 -46.56 -31.66 23.31
C VAL A 159 -45.29 -32.47 23.60
N PRO A 160 -44.06 -31.96 23.39
CA PRO A 160 -42.83 -32.72 23.65
C PRO A 160 -42.64 -33.13 25.11
N THR A 161 -42.80 -32.20 26.07
CA THR A 161 -42.68 -32.55 27.50
C THR A 161 -43.80 -33.48 27.95
N ARG A 162 -45.03 -33.28 27.46
CA ARG A 162 -46.17 -34.18 27.72
C ARG A 162 -45.90 -35.61 27.22
N LEU A 163 -45.30 -35.78 26.06
CA LEU A 163 -44.91 -37.09 25.53
C LEU A 163 -43.76 -37.71 26.34
N ALA A 164 -42.73 -36.93 26.67
CA ALA A 164 -41.58 -37.39 27.45
C ALA A 164 -41.94 -37.83 28.89
N GLN A 165 -43.05 -37.33 29.44
CA GLN A 165 -43.52 -37.65 30.79
C GLN A 165 -44.76 -38.56 30.85
N GLY A 166 -45.36 -38.92 29.71
CA GLY A 166 -46.61 -39.70 29.64
C GLY A 166 -46.55 -41.16 30.14
N ARG A 167 -45.40 -41.59 30.70
CA ARG A 167 -45.19 -42.90 31.35
C ARG A 167 -44.58 -42.82 32.76
N SER A 168 -44.25 -41.62 33.25
CA SER A 168 -43.72 -41.41 34.61
C SER A 168 -44.84 -41.16 35.62
N THR A 169 -44.59 -41.50 36.89
CA THR A 169 -45.43 -41.05 38.02
C THR A 169 -45.37 -39.54 38.19
N MET A 170 -46.37 -38.97 38.85
CA MET A 170 -46.54 -37.53 39.06
C MET A 170 -45.30 -36.87 39.71
N GLU A 171 -44.66 -37.55 40.67
CA GLU A 171 -43.48 -37.04 41.38
C GLU A 171 -42.24 -36.96 40.47
N VAL A 172 -41.98 -38.01 39.69
CA VAL A 172 -40.86 -38.06 38.73
C VAL A 172 -41.07 -37.06 37.59
N ALA A 173 -42.32 -36.84 37.16
CA ALA A 173 -42.68 -35.81 36.21
C ALA A 173 -42.43 -34.39 36.79
N ARG A 174 -42.88 -34.14 38.03
CA ARG A 174 -42.71 -32.87 38.75
C ARG A 174 -41.24 -32.50 38.91
N GLU A 175 -40.38 -33.40 39.38
CA GLU A 175 -38.98 -33.06 39.63
C GLU A 175 -38.17 -32.91 38.32
N LYS A 176 -38.49 -33.68 37.27
CA LYS A 176 -37.94 -33.45 35.92
C LYS A 176 -38.32 -32.09 35.35
N LEU A 177 -39.58 -31.65 35.52
CA LEU A 177 -40.02 -30.30 35.13
C LEU A 177 -39.34 -29.22 35.97
N ARG A 178 -39.25 -29.42 37.28
CA ARG A 178 -38.57 -28.48 38.19
C ARG A 178 -37.11 -28.26 37.81
N LYS A 179 -36.37 -29.34 37.54
CA LYS A 179 -34.99 -29.27 37.04
C LYS A 179 -34.93 -28.55 35.70
N TYR A 180 -35.76 -28.92 34.73
CA TYR A 180 -35.78 -28.25 33.42
C TYR A 180 -36.03 -26.74 33.52
N VAL A 181 -36.96 -26.31 34.38
CA VAL A 181 -37.23 -24.88 34.63
C VAL A 181 -36.03 -24.21 35.31
N PHE A 182 -35.41 -24.84 36.30
CA PHE A 182 -34.21 -24.32 36.98
C PHE A 182 -33.03 -24.17 36.01
N ASP A 183 -32.73 -25.19 35.21
CA ASP A 183 -31.68 -25.18 34.20
C ASP A 183 -31.93 -24.06 33.15
N ARG A 184 -33.19 -23.88 32.71
CA ARG A 184 -33.58 -22.78 31.81
C ARG A 184 -33.43 -21.40 32.44
N VAL A 185 -33.81 -21.23 33.72
CA VAL A 185 -33.64 -19.96 34.45
C VAL A 185 -32.16 -19.63 34.66
N ASN A 186 -31.32 -20.62 34.95
CA ASN A 186 -29.87 -20.41 35.07
C ASN A 186 -29.24 -19.96 33.75
N VAL A 187 -29.62 -20.59 32.63
CA VAL A 187 -29.20 -20.14 31.29
C VAL A 187 -29.70 -18.73 30.98
N HIS A 188 -30.94 -18.39 31.33
CA HIS A 188 -31.50 -17.05 31.16
C HIS A 188 -30.75 -15.98 31.98
N ASN A 189 -30.43 -16.27 33.24
CA ASN A 189 -29.66 -15.40 34.13
C ASN A 189 -28.24 -15.17 33.61
N ALA A 190 -27.56 -16.22 33.13
CA ALA A 190 -26.24 -16.12 32.51
C ALA A 190 -26.27 -15.27 31.22
N LEU A 191 -27.30 -15.42 30.39
CA LEU A 191 -27.50 -14.59 29.20
C LEU A 191 -27.79 -13.11 29.56
N ILE A 192 -28.60 -12.83 30.57
CA ILE A 192 -28.82 -11.46 31.07
C ILE A 192 -27.50 -10.82 31.53
N HIS A 193 -26.68 -11.56 32.28
CA HIS A 193 -25.37 -11.08 32.73
C HIS A 193 -24.44 -10.75 31.54
N LEU A 194 -24.38 -11.64 30.53
CA LEU A 194 -23.60 -11.42 29.31
C LEU A 194 -24.11 -10.24 28.48
N VAL A 195 -25.43 -10.00 28.44
CA VAL A 195 -26.02 -8.83 27.77
C VAL A 195 -25.65 -7.53 28.49
N ARG A 196 -25.72 -7.48 29.83
CA ARG A 196 -25.29 -6.31 30.62
C ARG A 196 -23.82 -5.97 30.41
N LEU A 197 -22.93 -6.96 30.57
CA LEU A 197 -21.49 -6.81 30.38
C LEU A 197 -21.13 -6.33 28.95
N ARG A 198 -21.89 -6.74 27.94
CA ARG A 198 -21.73 -6.27 26.55
C ARG A 198 -22.30 -4.86 26.35
N GLY A 199 -23.38 -4.50 27.04
CA GLY A 199 -23.94 -3.15 27.06
C GLY A 199 -22.96 -2.14 27.66
N GLU A 200 -22.47 -2.40 28.88
CA GLU A 200 -21.47 -1.59 29.58
C GLU A 200 -20.22 -1.33 28.72
N ARG A 201 -19.72 -2.37 28.03
CA ARG A 201 -18.55 -2.25 27.14
C ARG A 201 -18.87 -1.52 25.82
N LEU A 202 -20.11 -1.57 25.35
CA LEU A 202 -20.56 -0.81 24.17
C LEU A 202 -20.74 0.67 24.52
N GLU A 203 -21.29 0.98 25.70
CA GLU A 203 -21.39 2.34 26.23
C GLU A 203 -19.99 2.96 26.45
N SER A 204 -19.03 2.21 27.02
CA SER A 204 -17.66 2.70 27.19
C SER A 204 -16.99 3.02 25.85
N LEU A 205 -17.14 2.15 24.84
CA LEU A 205 -16.61 2.37 23.50
C LEU A 205 -17.30 3.53 22.77
N GLN A 206 -18.61 3.73 22.98
CA GLN A 206 -19.33 4.91 22.47
C GLN A 206 -18.86 6.21 23.15
N LEU A 207 -18.54 6.17 24.45
CA LEU A 207 -18.00 7.31 25.18
C LEU A 207 -16.57 7.64 24.74
N GLU A 208 -15.73 6.64 24.46
CA GLU A 208 -14.41 6.86 23.86
C GLU A 208 -14.51 7.39 22.42
N PHE A 209 -15.37 6.82 21.58
CA PHE A 209 -15.59 7.30 20.21
C PHE A 209 -16.11 8.75 20.18
N THR A 210 -17.06 9.10 21.05
CA THR A 210 -17.56 10.48 21.16
C THR A 210 -16.56 11.43 21.81
N ARG A 211 -15.66 10.95 22.69
CA ARG A 211 -14.51 11.71 23.20
C ARG A 211 -13.50 12.02 22.09
N LEU A 212 -13.16 11.03 21.27
CA LEU A 212 -12.26 11.19 20.12
C LEU A 212 -12.87 12.14 19.08
N ARG A 213 -14.14 11.95 18.70
CA ARG A 213 -14.87 12.83 17.77
C ARG A 213 -15.10 14.26 18.30
N ARG A 214 -14.92 14.50 19.61
CA ARG A 214 -14.96 15.84 20.24
C ARG A 214 -13.57 16.49 20.36
N GLN A 215 -12.49 15.81 19.97
CA GLN A 215 -11.20 16.48 19.80
C GLN A 215 -11.27 17.38 18.56
N PRO A 216 -10.69 18.60 18.60
CA PRO A 216 -10.66 19.46 17.42
C PRO A 216 -9.75 18.85 16.35
N GLU A 217 -10.20 18.85 15.10
CA GLU A 217 -9.49 18.24 13.94
C GLU A 217 -8.13 18.87 13.62
N ALA A 218 -7.82 20.03 14.22
CA ALA A 218 -6.47 20.57 14.28
C ALA A 218 -6.17 21.03 15.71
N THR A 219 -5.16 20.42 16.33
CA THR A 219 -4.51 21.00 17.50
C THR A 219 -3.79 22.29 17.12
N LYS A 220 -3.51 23.14 18.11
CA LYS A 220 -2.74 24.37 17.89
C LYS A 220 -1.33 24.11 17.32
N GLU A 221 -0.79 22.91 17.53
CA GLU A 221 0.53 22.52 17.03
C GLU A 221 0.48 22.07 15.57
N GLU A 222 -0.54 21.33 15.14
CA GLU A 222 -0.76 21.02 13.72
C GLU A 222 -0.99 22.29 12.89
N ALA A 223 -1.75 23.26 13.42
CA ALA A 223 -1.90 24.57 12.79
C ALA A 223 -0.58 25.35 12.66
N ARG A 224 0.32 25.25 13.66
CA ARG A 224 1.69 25.81 13.59
C ARG A 224 2.55 25.08 12.57
N LEU A 225 2.51 23.75 12.54
CA LEU A 225 3.27 22.94 11.58
C LEU A 225 2.84 23.24 10.14
N LEU A 226 1.54 23.36 9.86
CA LEU A 226 1.03 23.79 8.55
C LEU A 226 1.49 25.21 8.18
N GLN A 227 1.56 26.14 9.15
CA GLN A 227 2.10 27.48 8.91
C GLN A 227 3.61 27.45 8.61
N VAL A 228 4.39 26.60 9.29
CA VAL A 228 5.82 26.40 9.05
C VAL A 228 6.06 25.75 7.68
N ILE A 229 5.30 24.70 7.32
CA ILE A 229 5.35 24.07 5.99
C ILE A 229 5.13 25.13 4.91
N ARG A 230 4.08 25.94 5.02
CA ARG A 230 3.80 27.02 4.06
C ARG A 230 4.88 28.10 4.00
N GLN A 231 5.56 28.38 5.10
CA GLN A 231 6.72 29.29 5.11
C GLN A 231 7.93 28.66 4.41
N LEU A 232 8.17 27.36 4.60
CA LEU A 232 9.24 26.62 3.93
C LEU A 232 8.98 26.52 2.43
N GLU A 233 7.78 26.15 1.99
CA GLU A 233 7.35 26.13 0.58
C GLU A 233 7.60 27.47 -0.11
N ASN A 234 7.09 28.57 0.47
CA ASN A 234 7.32 29.93 -0.03
C ASN A 234 8.82 30.29 -0.09
N SER A 235 9.64 29.79 0.85
CA SER A 235 11.08 30.03 0.85
C SER A 235 11.79 29.24 -0.25
N ILE A 236 11.39 27.99 -0.48
CA ILE A 236 11.93 27.09 -1.50
C ILE A 236 11.62 27.64 -2.90
N GLU A 237 10.36 28.01 -3.17
CA GLU A 237 9.96 28.64 -4.43
C GLU A 237 10.79 29.92 -4.69
N LYS A 238 10.94 30.77 -3.66
CA LYS A 238 11.73 32.00 -3.74
C LYS A 238 13.24 31.75 -3.94
N THR A 239 13.78 30.62 -3.46
CA THR A 239 15.15 30.20 -3.81
C THR A 239 15.24 29.64 -5.23
N THR A 240 14.26 28.87 -5.70
CA THR A 240 14.21 28.33 -7.07
C THR A 240 14.16 29.46 -8.09
N ILE A 241 13.33 30.48 -7.86
CA ILE A 241 13.27 31.70 -8.71
C ILE A 241 14.62 32.45 -8.70
N LYS A 242 15.32 32.52 -7.55
CA LYS A 242 16.68 33.09 -7.49
C LYS A 242 17.71 32.25 -8.25
N ILE A 243 17.60 30.92 -8.23
CA ILE A 243 18.50 30.02 -8.94
C ILE A 243 18.31 30.14 -10.44
N THR A 244 17.07 30.09 -10.95
CA THR A 244 16.78 30.23 -12.39
C THR A 244 17.14 31.61 -12.92
N THR A 245 16.83 32.70 -12.19
CA THR A 245 17.28 34.05 -12.59
C THR A 245 18.81 34.20 -12.57
N SER A 246 19.49 33.62 -11.58
CA SER A 246 20.96 33.55 -11.53
C SER A 246 21.54 32.77 -12.71
N GLN A 247 20.95 31.63 -13.06
CA GLN A 247 21.34 30.83 -14.22
C GLN A 247 21.17 31.59 -15.54
N ASN A 248 20.05 32.30 -15.72
CA ASN A 248 19.81 33.14 -16.90
C ASN A 248 20.83 34.28 -17.00
N ILE A 249 21.12 34.95 -15.88
CA ILE A 249 22.16 36.00 -15.81
C ILE A 249 23.55 35.43 -16.15
N ARG A 250 23.89 34.24 -15.64
CA ARG A 250 25.15 33.54 -15.95
C ARG A 250 25.27 33.21 -17.44
N LEU A 251 24.20 32.75 -18.08
CA LEU A 251 24.18 32.46 -19.52
C LEU A 251 24.43 33.74 -20.33
N LEU A 252 23.71 34.84 -20.03
CA LEU A 252 23.91 36.14 -20.68
C LEU A 252 25.35 36.66 -20.56
N TYR A 253 26.02 36.44 -19.41
CA TYR A 253 27.43 36.79 -19.26
C TYR A 253 28.39 35.89 -20.05
N VAL A 254 28.06 34.61 -20.24
CA VAL A 254 28.84 33.68 -21.09
C VAL A 254 28.68 34.07 -22.57
N ASP A 255 27.45 34.34 -23.01
CA ASP A 255 27.16 34.77 -24.39
C ASP A 255 27.86 36.10 -24.72
N LEU A 256 27.83 37.06 -23.80
CA LEU A 256 28.54 38.33 -23.91
C LEU A 256 30.06 38.13 -23.95
N LEU A 257 30.61 37.21 -23.15
CA LEU A 257 32.03 36.89 -23.18
C LEU A 257 32.45 36.24 -24.50
N GLU A 258 31.62 35.37 -25.08
CA GLU A 258 31.90 34.78 -26.40
C GLU A 258 31.84 35.83 -27.51
N TYR A 259 30.83 36.72 -27.47
CA TYR A 259 30.74 37.85 -28.39
C TYR A 259 31.97 38.76 -28.30
N LEU A 260 32.40 39.14 -27.09
CA LEU A 260 33.60 39.95 -26.87
C LEU A 260 34.87 39.23 -27.34
N LYS A 261 34.99 37.91 -27.17
CA LYS A 261 36.09 37.12 -27.74
C LYS A 261 36.08 37.14 -29.28
N LYS A 262 34.92 37.01 -29.92
CA LYS A 262 34.76 37.11 -31.39
C LYS A 262 35.14 38.50 -31.91
N VAL A 263 34.73 39.58 -31.22
CA VAL A 263 35.16 40.95 -31.57
C VAL A 263 36.67 41.13 -31.36
N LEU A 264 37.22 40.63 -30.25
CA LEU A 264 38.65 40.71 -29.96
C LEU A 264 39.52 40.00 -31.01
N ALA A 265 39.09 38.81 -31.46
CA ALA A 265 39.74 38.08 -32.55
C ALA A 265 39.68 38.80 -33.92
N GLY A 266 38.77 39.76 -34.09
CA GLY A 266 38.69 40.61 -35.28
C GLY A 266 39.71 41.76 -35.31
N TYR A 267 40.16 42.26 -34.15
CA TYR A 267 41.07 43.42 -34.10
C TYR A 267 42.44 43.18 -34.77
N PRO A 268 43.14 42.03 -34.60
CA PRO A 268 44.40 41.77 -35.30
C PRO A 268 44.30 41.99 -36.82
N VAL A 269 43.28 41.43 -37.46
CA VAL A 269 43.05 41.55 -38.91
C VAL A 269 42.81 43.01 -39.37
N VAL A 270 42.34 43.88 -38.46
CA VAL A 270 42.19 45.33 -38.72
C VAL A 270 43.52 46.06 -38.48
N LEU A 271 44.24 45.70 -37.42
CA LEU A 271 45.56 46.25 -37.10
C LEU A 271 46.59 45.92 -38.19
N ASP A 272 46.65 44.67 -38.67
CA ASP A 272 47.52 44.24 -39.77
C ASP A 272 47.28 45.07 -41.03
N LYS A 273 46.02 45.35 -41.37
CA LYS A 273 45.64 46.19 -42.53
C LYS A 273 46.09 47.63 -42.35
N LEU A 274 46.01 48.18 -41.14
CA LEU A 274 46.49 49.53 -40.83
C LEU A 274 48.02 49.59 -40.84
N GLN A 275 48.69 48.61 -40.23
CA GLN A 275 50.15 48.50 -40.20
C GLN A 275 50.74 48.36 -41.61
N ASN A 276 50.18 47.47 -42.45
CA ASN A 276 50.61 47.32 -43.84
C ASN A 276 50.42 48.62 -44.65
N ARG A 277 49.38 49.40 -44.35
CA ARG A 277 49.15 50.71 -44.98
C ARG A 277 50.15 51.78 -44.51
N VAL A 278 50.51 51.78 -43.22
CA VAL A 278 51.56 52.66 -42.66
C VAL A 278 52.94 52.29 -43.22
N ILE A 279 53.24 51.00 -43.38
CA ILE A 279 54.47 50.53 -44.04
C ILE A 279 54.50 51.01 -45.50
N GLY A 280 53.40 50.88 -46.25
CA GLY A 280 53.28 51.39 -47.62
C GLY A 280 53.57 52.90 -47.72
N TYR A 281 52.93 53.72 -46.89
CA TYR A 281 53.21 55.16 -46.82
C TYR A 281 54.65 55.47 -46.37
N GLY A 282 55.27 54.61 -45.55
CA GLY A 282 56.68 54.71 -45.18
C GLY A 282 57.63 54.48 -46.37
N SER A 283 57.37 53.48 -47.21
CA SER A 283 58.10 53.27 -48.47
C SER A 283 57.89 54.42 -49.46
N GLU A 284 56.64 54.83 -49.69
CA GLU A 284 56.33 55.95 -50.61
C GLU A 284 57.05 57.25 -50.21
N LEU A 285 57.14 57.55 -48.91
CA LEU A 285 57.86 58.71 -48.39
C LEU A 285 59.39 58.54 -48.50
N SER A 286 59.92 57.33 -48.30
CA SER A 286 61.34 57.02 -48.50
C SER A 286 61.75 57.22 -49.96
N ASP A 287 60.98 56.68 -50.90
CA ASP A 287 61.22 56.77 -52.33
C ASP A 287 61.15 58.23 -52.81
N MET A 288 60.16 59.00 -52.33
CA MET A 288 60.07 60.44 -52.56
C MET A 288 61.27 61.22 -51.98
N THR A 289 61.78 60.80 -50.83
CA THR A 289 62.96 61.42 -50.20
C THR A 289 64.21 61.18 -51.05
N ILE A 290 64.43 59.95 -51.52
CA ILE A 290 65.52 59.59 -52.43
C ILE A 290 65.43 60.41 -53.73
N LEU A 291 64.27 60.43 -54.38
CA LEU A 291 64.02 61.23 -55.59
C LEU A 291 64.30 62.72 -55.38
N SER A 292 63.95 63.27 -54.21
CA SER A 292 64.25 64.68 -53.88
C SER A 292 65.75 64.94 -53.70
N GLN A 293 66.48 64.00 -53.08
CA GLN A 293 67.92 64.08 -52.88
C GLN A 293 68.68 63.96 -54.20
N ASP A 294 68.27 63.04 -55.09
CA ASP A 294 68.83 62.90 -56.43
C ASP A 294 68.56 64.15 -57.27
N ALA A 295 67.34 64.69 -57.23
CA ALA A 295 67.00 65.95 -57.90
C ALA A 295 67.85 67.13 -57.38
N MET A 296 68.15 67.19 -56.08
CA MET A 296 69.07 68.18 -55.52
C MET A 296 70.52 67.95 -55.97
N MET A 297 71.00 66.71 -56.00
CA MET A 297 72.35 66.36 -56.46
C MET A 297 72.57 66.73 -57.93
N ILE A 298 71.63 66.35 -58.82
CA ILE A 298 71.62 66.73 -60.23
C ILE A 298 71.59 68.26 -60.38
N THR A 299 70.73 68.94 -59.62
CA THR A 299 70.62 70.40 -59.67
C THR A 299 71.91 71.11 -59.25
N ASP A 300 72.61 70.61 -58.23
CA ASP A 300 73.88 71.18 -57.77
C ASP A 300 75.06 70.78 -58.67
N GLU A 301 75.04 69.60 -59.30
CA GLU A 301 75.99 69.25 -60.36
C GLU A 301 75.83 70.17 -61.58
N VAL A 302 74.61 70.41 -62.05
CA VAL A 302 74.32 71.38 -63.10
C VAL A 302 74.83 72.77 -62.72
N LYS A 303 74.56 73.27 -61.50
CA LYS A 303 75.10 74.56 -61.01
C LYS A 303 76.63 74.60 -61.01
N ARG A 304 77.32 73.52 -60.61
CA ARG A 304 78.79 73.44 -60.64
C ARG A 304 79.30 73.50 -62.08
N ASN A 305 78.71 72.72 -62.98
CA ASN A 305 79.06 72.67 -64.39
C ASN A 305 78.80 74.01 -65.10
N THR A 306 77.69 74.70 -64.82
CA THR A 306 77.42 76.07 -65.31
C THR A 306 78.48 77.05 -64.81
N ARG A 307 78.75 77.10 -63.50
CA ARG A 307 79.78 78.01 -62.93
C ARG A 307 81.18 77.73 -63.47
N GLN A 308 81.52 76.47 -63.70
CA GLN A 308 82.79 76.08 -64.31
C GLN A 308 82.86 76.54 -65.78
N GLY A 309 81.78 76.38 -66.55
CA GLY A 309 81.66 76.89 -67.92
C GLY A 309 81.70 78.43 -68.00
N GLU A 310 81.07 79.13 -67.06
CA GLU A 310 81.18 80.59 -66.93
C GLU A 310 82.62 81.02 -66.63
N ALA A 311 83.30 80.35 -65.70
CA ALA A 311 84.68 80.64 -65.33
C ALA A 311 85.65 80.42 -66.49
N THR A 312 85.55 79.29 -67.22
CA THR A 312 86.39 79.04 -68.40
C THR A 312 86.05 80.01 -69.53
N PHE A 313 84.78 80.34 -69.77
CA PHE A 313 84.37 81.35 -70.75
C PHE A 313 84.91 82.75 -70.42
N ILE A 314 84.88 83.17 -69.14
CA ILE A 314 85.47 84.44 -68.69
C ILE A 314 86.99 84.40 -68.84
N GLN A 315 87.65 83.29 -68.52
CA GLN A 315 89.10 83.14 -68.68
C GLN A 315 89.51 83.17 -70.16
N GLU A 316 88.76 82.49 -71.04
CA GLU A 316 88.93 82.57 -72.48
C GLU A 316 88.68 83.97 -73.02
N ARG A 317 87.60 84.63 -72.60
CA ARG A 317 87.29 86.02 -73.00
C ARG A 317 88.42 86.95 -72.59
N ARG A 318 88.92 86.87 -71.36
CA ARG A 318 90.09 87.63 -70.88
C ARG A 318 91.37 87.28 -71.65
N ALA A 319 91.58 86.02 -72.04
CA ALA A 319 92.73 85.62 -72.84
C ALA A 319 92.64 86.16 -74.28
N ARG A 320 91.46 86.11 -74.91
CA ARG A 320 91.17 86.71 -76.23
C ARG A 320 91.32 88.24 -76.17
N GLU A 321 90.80 88.88 -75.13
CA GLU A 321 90.90 90.33 -74.90
C GLU A 321 92.34 90.79 -74.59
N ASN A 322 93.12 90.00 -73.85
CA ASN A 322 94.54 90.24 -73.65
C ASN A 322 95.35 90.06 -74.94
N ARG A 323 95.05 89.04 -75.76
CA ARG A 323 95.65 88.89 -77.10
C ARG A 323 95.28 90.06 -78.01
N LEU A 324 94.02 90.50 -77.99
CA LEU A 324 93.56 91.70 -78.71
C LEU A 324 94.20 92.99 -78.18
N ASN A 325 94.48 93.10 -76.87
CA ASN A 325 95.20 94.25 -76.30
C ASN A 325 96.71 94.19 -76.54
N GLN A 326 97.30 93.00 -76.71
CA GLN A 326 98.67 92.84 -77.21
C GLN A 326 98.76 93.21 -78.69
N GLN A 327 97.82 92.72 -79.51
CA GLN A 327 97.69 93.13 -80.91
C GLN A 327 97.40 94.63 -81.04
N LYS A 328 96.51 95.21 -80.23
CA LYS A 328 96.30 96.66 -80.16
C LYS A 328 97.58 97.38 -79.77
N LYS A 329 98.32 96.97 -78.73
CA LYS A 329 99.62 97.60 -78.40
C LYS A 329 100.68 97.43 -79.49
N LEU A 330 100.58 96.41 -80.35
CA LEU A 330 101.41 96.28 -81.54
C LEU A 330 100.89 97.20 -82.67
N ILE A 331 99.57 97.32 -82.84
CA ILE A 331 98.91 98.22 -83.79
C ILE A 331 99.06 99.69 -83.38
N ASP A 332 99.12 100.03 -82.10
CA ASP A 332 99.39 101.36 -81.56
C ASP A 332 100.87 101.70 -81.75
N LYS A 333 101.77 100.72 -81.54
CA LYS A 333 103.18 100.86 -81.94
C LYS A 333 103.33 101.02 -83.45
N ILE A 334 102.52 100.32 -84.25
CA ILE A 334 102.43 100.50 -85.70
C ILE A 334 101.84 101.87 -86.02
N HIS A 335 100.80 102.38 -85.34
CA HIS A 335 100.20 103.69 -85.59
C HIS A 335 101.10 104.85 -85.14
N THR A 336 101.86 104.71 -84.05
CA THR A 336 102.95 105.65 -83.74
C THR A 336 104.09 105.58 -84.76
N LYS A 337 104.27 104.42 -85.41
CA LYS A 337 105.20 104.27 -86.53
C LYS A 337 104.61 104.71 -87.88
N GLU A 338 103.30 104.65 -88.11
CA GLU A 338 102.60 105.10 -89.34
C GLU A 338 102.31 106.60 -89.29
N ALA A 339 102.28 107.20 -88.10
CA ALA A 339 102.46 108.63 -87.92
C ALA A 339 103.83 109.09 -88.46
N SER A 340 104.87 108.23 -88.40
CA SER A 340 106.14 108.43 -89.10
C SER A 340 106.25 107.74 -90.48
N GLU A 341 105.36 106.81 -90.81
CA GLU A 341 105.39 105.96 -92.01
C GLU A 341 103.99 105.82 -92.61
N LYS A 342 103.44 106.92 -93.16
CA LYS A 342 102.42 106.85 -94.21
C LYS A 342 103.02 106.32 -95.52
N LEU A 343 103.66 105.15 -95.48
CA LEU A 343 104.45 104.57 -96.55
C LEU A 343 104.27 103.04 -96.65
N ARG A 344 103.31 102.62 -97.48
CA ARG A 344 103.05 101.27 -98.02
C ARG A 344 102.36 100.22 -97.11
N ARG A 345 101.12 99.87 -97.50
CA ARG A 345 100.55 98.52 -97.83
C ARG A 345 101.06 97.29 -97.00
N GLY A 346 100.25 96.35 -96.50
CA GLY A 346 98.79 96.15 -96.52
C GLY A 346 98.34 94.73 -96.98
N HIS A 347 97.27 94.19 -96.34
CA HIS A 347 96.36 93.09 -96.79
C HIS A 347 96.66 91.58 -96.44
N ARG A 348 95.59 90.86 -96.01
CA ARG A 348 95.32 89.38 -95.95
C ARG A 348 95.97 88.49 -94.87
N ASP A 349 95.50 87.26 -94.55
CA ASP A 349 94.16 86.56 -94.38
C ASP A 349 94.41 85.11 -93.82
N LEU A 350 93.34 84.32 -93.52
CA LEU A 350 93.27 82.85 -93.22
C LEU A 350 93.73 82.39 -91.79
N ASP A 351 93.20 81.42 -91.03
CA ASP A 351 92.33 80.19 -91.14
C ASP A 351 93.08 78.82 -91.17
N PHE A 352 92.65 77.67 -90.61
CA PHE A 352 91.35 77.23 -90.02
C PHE A 352 91.52 76.15 -88.85
N PRO A 353 90.65 75.14 -88.47
CA PRO A 353 90.57 74.59 -87.09
C PRO A 353 90.58 73.03 -86.87
N ASN A 354 90.18 72.57 -85.66
CA ASN A 354 89.49 71.29 -85.25
C ASN A 354 90.18 70.11 -84.48
N SER A 355 89.71 69.92 -83.22
CA SER A 355 88.88 68.80 -82.67
C SER A 355 89.10 67.31 -83.01
N ARG A 356 89.05 66.42 -81.98
CA ARG A 356 88.39 65.07 -82.04
C ARG A 356 88.14 64.40 -80.65
N MET A 357 87.48 63.23 -80.65
CA MET A 357 86.93 62.48 -79.47
C MET A 357 87.30 60.97 -79.48
N SER A 358 86.96 60.18 -78.43
CA SER A 358 86.01 59.01 -78.49
C SER A 358 86.18 57.88 -77.41
N THR A 359 85.05 57.32 -76.91
CA THR A 359 84.69 55.91 -76.49
C THR A 359 85.71 54.94 -75.82
N ASP A 360 85.48 54.34 -74.64
CA ASP A 360 84.47 53.30 -74.19
C ASP A 360 84.86 51.80 -74.44
N THR A 361 84.64 50.88 -73.47
CA THR A 361 84.48 49.39 -73.61
C THR A 361 84.20 48.61 -72.28
N LEU A 362 83.78 47.33 -72.38
CA LEU A 362 83.08 46.52 -71.33
C LEU A 362 83.73 45.14 -70.98
N MET A 363 83.33 44.49 -69.87
CA MET A 363 83.60 43.05 -69.52
C MET A 363 82.47 42.40 -68.65
N LYS A 364 82.43 41.05 -68.52
CA LYS A 364 81.31 40.25 -67.95
C LYS A 364 81.69 39.26 -66.82
N ARG A 365 80.71 38.78 -66.03
CA ARG A 365 80.81 37.63 -65.09
C ARG A 365 79.58 36.69 -65.19
N LYS A 366 79.62 35.53 -64.51
CA LYS A 366 78.75 34.34 -64.65
C LYS A 366 77.73 34.18 -63.51
N GLU A 367 76.55 33.63 -63.82
CA GLU A 367 75.37 33.51 -62.94
C GLU A 367 75.19 32.11 -62.30
N THR A 368 74.29 32.02 -61.32
CA THR A 368 73.76 30.80 -60.66
C THR A 368 72.26 30.62 -61.01
N SER A 369 71.71 29.40 -60.93
CA SER A 369 70.33 29.16 -61.39
C SER A 369 69.26 29.76 -60.47
N GLU A 370 68.18 30.27 -61.07
CA GLU A 370 67.06 30.88 -60.33
C GLU A 370 66.29 29.86 -59.47
N MET A 371 66.21 28.59 -59.92
CA MET A 371 65.50 27.55 -59.17
C MET A 371 66.18 27.20 -57.84
N ASP A 372 67.51 27.22 -57.79
CA ASP A 372 68.26 26.96 -56.55
C ASP A 372 67.95 28.05 -55.51
N ILE A 373 67.95 29.32 -55.94
CA ILE A 373 67.63 30.49 -55.12
C ILE A 373 66.18 30.40 -54.61
N GLN A 374 65.24 30.05 -55.48
CA GLN A 374 63.82 29.99 -55.14
C GLN A 374 63.49 28.79 -54.22
N TYR A 375 64.16 27.64 -54.40
CA TYR A 375 64.08 26.51 -53.46
C TYR A 375 64.63 26.89 -52.09
N GLN A 376 65.81 27.50 -52.03
CA GLN A 376 66.46 27.91 -50.78
C GLN A 376 65.60 28.94 -50.01
N ALA A 377 65.00 29.92 -50.70
CA ALA A 377 64.07 30.87 -50.10
C ALA A 377 62.83 30.18 -49.48
N ASN A 378 62.23 29.21 -50.18
CA ASN A 378 61.07 28.47 -49.69
C ASN A 378 61.39 27.59 -48.46
N VAL A 379 62.58 27.00 -48.40
CA VAL A 379 63.06 26.27 -47.22
C VAL A 379 63.24 27.24 -46.03
N THR A 380 63.95 28.34 -46.20
CA THR A 380 64.14 29.35 -45.13
C THR A 380 62.81 29.91 -44.61
N ALA A 381 61.88 30.27 -45.49
CA ALA A 381 60.55 30.76 -45.13
C ALA A 381 59.63 29.69 -44.50
N SER A 382 60.01 28.41 -44.54
CA SER A 382 59.32 27.33 -43.84
C SER A 382 59.91 27.09 -42.45
N VAL A 383 61.24 27.16 -42.30
CA VAL A 383 61.91 27.01 -41.00
C VAL A 383 61.65 28.22 -40.09
N GLU A 384 61.64 29.45 -40.61
CA GLU A 384 61.26 30.64 -39.82
C GLU A 384 59.79 30.58 -39.35
N ARG A 385 58.90 29.91 -40.09
CA ARG A 385 57.52 29.63 -39.65
C ARG A 385 57.49 28.68 -38.45
N VAL A 386 58.28 27.61 -38.48
CA VAL A 386 58.41 26.66 -37.35
C VAL A 386 59.03 27.35 -36.13
N LYS A 387 60.11 28.10 -36.31
CA LYS A 387 60.76 28.90 -35.27
C LYS A 387 59.80 29.88 -34.60
N SER A 388 58.94 30.54 -35.39
CA SER A 388 57.90 31.45 -34.90
C SER A 388 56.81 30.72 -34.10
N ALA A 389 56.31 29.60 -34.61
CA ALA A 389 55.31 28.78 -33.91
C ALA A 389 55.83 28.20 -32.58
N VAL A 390 57.11 27.81 -32.55
CA VAL A 390 57.83 27.27 -31.37
C VAL A 390 58.38 28.40 -30.46
N GLN A 391 58.19 29.68 -30.86
CA GLN A 391 58.58 30.91 -30.15
C GLN A 391 60.06 30.96 -29.69
N CYS A 392 60.98 30.46 -30.52
CA CYS A 392 62.39 30.30 -30.15
C CYS A 392 63.34 31.28 -30.87
N SER A 393 64.47 31.57 -30.21
CA SER A 393 65.45 32.59 -30.62
C SER A 393 66.26 32.18 -31.85
N HIS A 394 66.80 30.96 -31.85
CA HIS A 394 67.65 30.42 -32.91
C HIS A 394 67.12 29.10 -33.47
N LEU A 395 67.53 28.78 -34.70
CA LEU A 395 67.19 27.52 -35.37
C LEU A 395 67.51 26.27 -34.53
N TRP A 396 68.63 26.30 -33.82
CA TRP A 396 69.11 25.19 -32.99
C TRP A 396 68.22 24.92 -31.76
N ASP A 397 67.51 25.95 -31.28
CA ASP A 397 66.61 25.85 -30.12
C ASP A 397 65.34 25.04 -30.44
N ILE A 398 64.95 24.94 -31.72
CA ILE A 398 63.73 24.28 -32.18
C ILE A 398 63.66 22.82 -31.70
N ALA A 399 64.75 22.07 -31.89
CA ALA A 399 64.83 20.67 -31.49
C ALA A 399 64.76 20.51 -29.96
N GLY A 400 65.42 21.39 -29.22
CA GLY A 400 65.37 21.40 -27.75
C GLY A 400 63.96 21.68 -27.20
N ARG A 401 63.20 22.58 -27.85
CA ARG A 401 61.81 22.86 -27.46
C ARG A 401 60.84 21.76 -27.83
N PHE A 402 60.98 21.11 -28.99
CA PHE A 402 60.18 19.91 -29.30
C PHE A 402 60.48 18.76 -28.34
N LEU A 403 61.74 18.56 -27.95
CA LEU A 403 62.09 17.57 -26.92
C LEU A 403 61.48 17.92 -25.56
N ALA A 404 61.55 19.19 -25.14
CA ALA A 404 60.92 19.64 -23.90
C ALA A 404 59.39 19.50 -23.92
N GLN A 405 58.74 19.85 -25.03
CA GLN A 405 57.30 19.68 -25.22
C GLN A 405 56.91 18.20 -25.13
N LYS A 406 57.64 17.32 -25.82
CA LYS A 406 57.42 15.89 -25.75
C LYS A 406 57.61 15.34 -24.32
N ASN A 407 58.64 15.76 -23.61
CA ASN A 407 58.84 15.35 -22.22
C ASN A 407 57.71 15.85 -21.30
N THR A 408 57.11 17.01 -21.57
CA THR A 408 55.91 17.47 -20.84
C THR A 408 54.64 16.72 -21.22
N GLU A 409 54.53 16.25 -22.46
CA GLU A 409 53.44 15.41 -22.97
C GLU A 409 53.49 14.02 -22.29
N GLU A 410 54.62 13.32 -22.37
CA GLU A 410 54.84 12.02 -21.69
C GLU A 410 54.61 12.12 -20.16
N ASN A 411 55.02 13.22 -19.51
CA ASN A 411 54.75 13.44 -18.08
C ASN A 411 53.26 13.73 -17.79
N LEU A 412 52.53 14.37 -18.71
CA LEU A 412 51.08 14.59 -18.55
C LEU A 412 50.29 13.30 -18.78
N GLU A 413 50.71 12.44 -19.72
CA GLU A 413 50.14 11.11 -19.93
C GLU A 413 50.28 10.24 -18.66
N LEU A 414 51.48 10.20 -18.06
CA LEU A 414 51.71 9.51 -16.78
C LEU A 414 50.85 10.07 -15.63
N GLN A 415 50.62 11.38 -15.59
CA GLN A 415 49.71 11.99 -14.60
C GLN A 415 48.24 11.70 -14.88
N MET A 416 47.84 11.54 -16.14
CA MET A 416 46.50 11.08 -16.51
C MET A 416 46.28 9.63 -16.10
N GLU A 417 47.24 8.73 -16.37
CA GLU A 417 47.20 7.32 -15.96
C GLU A 417 47.08 7.17 -14.43
N ASP A 418 47.93 7.84 -13.65
CA ASP A 418 47.86 7.89 -12.19
C ASP A 418 46.52 8.49 -11.67
N CYS A 419 45.92 9.43 -12.40
CA CYS A 419 44.59 9.95 -12.09
C CYS A 419 43.43 9.03 -12.53
N GLU A 420 43.64 8.11 -13.47
CA GLU A 420 42.67 7.08 -13.87
C GLU A 420 42.74 5.87 -12.93
N ASP A 421 43.93 5.45 -12.55
CA ASP A 421 44.15 4.44 -11.51
C ASP A 421 43.55 4.86 -10.18
N ARG A 422 43.77 6.11 -9.72
CA ARG A 422 43.08 6.62 -8.52
C ARG A 422 41.56 6.65 -8.67
N ARG A 423 41.03 6.97 -9.85
CA ARG A 423 39.57 6.92 -10.11
C ARG A 423 39.04 5.48 -10.09
N ALA A 424 39.78 4.51 -10.63
CA ALA A 424 39.43 3.09 -10.57
C ALA A 424 39.48 2.54 -9.14
N GLN A 425 40.53 2.87 -8.38
CA GLN A 425 40.68 2.50 -6.97
C GLN A 425 39.57 3.10 -6.09
N LEU A 426 39.26 4.39 -6.26
CA LEU A 426 38.14 5.05 -5.56
C LEU A 426 36.78 4.45 -5.97
N GLY A 427 36.57 4.15 -7.25
CA GLY A 427 35.36 3.47 -7.73
C GLY A 427 35.20 2.05 -7.14
N ALA A 428 36.30 1.32 -6.95
CA ALA A 428 36.30 0.02 -6.28
C ALA A 428 36.05 0.14 -4.78
N LEU A 429 36.59 1.16 -4.11
CA LEU A 429 36.32 1.45 -2.69
C LEU A 429 34.87 1.87 -2.46
N ILE A 430 34.30 2.72 -3.32
CA ILE A 430 32.88 3.10 -3.25
C ILE A 430 31.98 1.87 -3.37
N LYS A 431 32.24 0.98 -4.33
CA LYS A 431 31.49 -0.28 -4.48
C LYS A 431 31.60 -1.20 -3.26
N LYS A 432 32.76 -1.28 -2.61
CA LYS A 432 32.93 -2.02 -1.34
C LYS A 432 32.13 -1.37 -0.20
N LEU A 433 32.27 -0.07 0.00
CA LEU A 433 31.57 0.67 1.05
C LEU A 433 30.04 0.66 0.87
N GLN A 434 29.54 0.69 -0.36
CA GLN A 434 28.12 0.49 -0.67
C GLN A 434 27.64 -0.92 -0.29
N LEU A 435 28.45 -1.96 -0.55
CA LEU A 435 28.14 -3.33 -0.17
C LEU A 435 28.18 -3.52 1.36
N GLU A 436 29.11 -2.86 2.06
CA GLU A 436 29.16 -2.79 3.52
C GLU A 436 27.98 -2.01 4.12
N GLU A 437 27.56 -0.91 3.49
CA GLU A 437 26.37 -0.15 3.89
C GLU A 437 25.08 -0.98 3.73
N VAL A 438 24.96 -1.73 2.63
CA VAL A 438 23.86 -2.69 2.41
C VAL A 438 23.89 -3.82 3.43
N LEU A 439 25.06 -4.40 3.73
CA LEU A 439 25.23 -5.39 4.80
C LEU A 439 24.72 -4.84 6.16
N LEU A 440 25.19 -3.65 6.54
CA LEU A 440 24.83 -3.01 7.82
C LEU A 440 23.35 -2.63 7.90
N LYS A 441 22.71 -2.29 6.77
CA LYS A 441 21.25 -2.03 6.71
C LYS A 441 20.42 -3.32 6.81
N PHE A 442 20.94 -4.47 6.36
CA PHE A 442 20.13 -5.67 6.13
C PHE A 442 20.59 -6.96 6.86
N HIS A 443 21.42 -6.88 7.91
CA HIS A 443 21.20 -7.47 9.27
C HIS A 443 22.48 -7.84 10.06
N GLN A 444 22.28 -8.18 11.35
CA GLN A 444 23.26 -8.86 12.21
C GLN A 444 23.93 -10.04 11.49
N ALA A 445 25.26 -10.12 11.59
CA ALA A 445 26.10 -10.98 10.75
C ALA A 445 25.89 -12.50 10.97
N PRO A 446 25.50 -13.25 9.91
CA PRO A 446 25.71 -14.68 9.78
C PRO A 446 27.02 -14.96 9.00
N SER A 447 27.47 -16.22 8.97
CA SER A 447 28.70 -16.60 8.27
C SER A 447 28.56 -16.59 6.74
N SER A 448 29.67 -16.31 6.04
CA SER A 448 29.76 -16.01 4.60
C SER A 448 29.17 -17.05 3.64
N ILE A 449 28.89 -18.26 4.10
CA ILE A 449 28.25 -19.33 3.31
C ILE A 449 26.77 -19.04 3.04
N SER A 450 26.08 -18.29 3.91
CA SER A 450 24.66 -17.97 3.71
C SER A 450 24.43 -16.95 2.58
N PHE A 451 25.42 -16.13 2.24
CA PHE A 451 25.19 -14.87 1.52
C PHE A 451 24.62 -15.08 0.11
N LYS A 452 25.22 -15.97 -0.69
CA LYS A 452 24.71 -16.29 -2.04
C LYS A 452 23.30 -16.88 -2.03
N SER A 453 22.96 -17.69 -1.02
CA SER A 453 21.60 -18.25 -0.89
C SER A 453 20.58 -17.19 -0.48
N VAL A 454 20.98 -16.18 0.30
CA VAL A 454 20.12 -15.04 0.66
C VAL A 454 19.96 -14.10 -0.54
N GLU A 455 21.03 -13.81 -1.27
CA GLU A 455 21.03 -13.04 -2.52
C GLU A 455 20.12 -13.68 -3.58
N GLU A 456 20.25 -14.99 -3.81
CA GLU A 456 19.39 -15.74 -4.75
C GLU A 456 17.92 -15.74 -4.32
N LYS A 457 17.62 -15.93 -3.03
CA LYS A 457 16.26 -15.82 -2.50
C LYS A 457 15.69 -14.41 -2.65
N MET A 458 16.48 -13.38 -2.37
CA MET A 458 16.03 -11.99 -2.47
C MET A 458 15.79 -11.58 -3.94
N ASN A 459 16.64 -12.04 -4.87
CA ASN A 459 16.43 -11.87 -6.30
C ASN A 459 15.19 -12.63 -6.81
N ASN A 460 14.88 -13.80 -6.26
CA ASN A 460 13.68 -14.55 -6.63
C ASN A 460 12.40 -13.92 -6.04
N MET A 461 12.45 -13.41 -4.81
CA MET A 461 11.36 -12.60 -4.22
C MET A 461 11.13 -11.30 -5.00
N LEU A 462 12.21 -10.61 -5.41
CA LEU A 462 12.11 -9.39 -6.22
C LEU A 462 11.39 -9.66 -7.53
N LYS A 463 11.75 -10.73 -8.27
CA LYS A 463 11.06 -11.13 -9.50
C LYS A 463 9.58 -11.49 -9.27
N GLU A 464 9.25 -12.10 -8.13
CA GLU A 464 7.85 -12.40 -7.80
C GLU A 464 7.04 -11.11 -7.53
N GLU A 465 7.59 -10.16 -6.79
CA GLU A 465 6.96 -8.85 -6.54
C GLU A 465 6.91 -7.98 -7.81
N GLU A 466 7.92 -8.02 -8.68
CA GLU A 466 7.89 -7.39 -10.00
C GLU A 466 6.77 -7.98 -10.88
N ALA A 467 6.60 -9.30 -10.90
CA ALA A 467 5.51 -9.96 -11.62
C ALA A 467 4.13 -9.61 -11.03
N ARG A 468 4.00 -9.56 -9.70
CA ARG A 468 2.78 -9.11 -9.00
C ARG A 468 2.45 -7.65 -9.33
N LEU A 469 3.46 -6.78 -9.38
CA LEU A 469 3.32 -5.36 -9.74
C LEU A 469 2.88 -5.18 -11.20
N GLN A 470 3.48 -5.93 -12.14
CA GLN A 470 3.07 -5.93 -13.55
C GLN A 470 1.63 -6.44 -13.72
N LEU A 471 1.26 -7.52 -13.03
CA LEU A 471 -0.12 -8.03 -13.04
C LEU A 471 -1.10 -6.99 -12.49
N ALA A 472 -0.79 -6.36 -11.35
CA ALA A 472 -1.60 -5.30 -10.75
C ALA A 472 -1.78 -4.09 -11.69
N HIS A 473 -0.70 -3.64 -12.35
CA HIS A 473 -0.77 -2.59 -13.37
C HIS A 473 -1.66 -2.98 -14.56
N SER A 474 -1.51 -4.20 -15.10
CA SER A 474 -2.34 -4.65 -16.23
C SER A 474 -3.83 -4.67 -15.89
N ASN A 475 -4.18 -5.09 -14.67
CA ASN A 475 -5.55 -5.09 -14.16
C ASN A 475 -6.07 -3.67 -13.94
N MET A 476 -5.25 -2.77 -13.38
CA MET A 476 -5.62 -1.36 -13.20
C MET A 476 -5.89 -0.66 -14.54
N THR A 477 -5.03 -0.87 -15.54
CA THR A 477 -5.23 -0.32 -16.90
C THR A 477 -6.51 -0.84 -17.54
N LYS A 478 -6.81 -2.15 -17.43
CA LYS A 478 -8.08 -2.73 -17.89
C LYS A 478 -9.29 -2.10 -17.18
N SER A 479 -9.22 -1.89 -15.86
CA SER A 479 -10.29 -1.22 -15.10
C SER A 479 -10.47 0.25 -15.48
N GLN A 480 -9.39 0.99 -15.75
CA GLN A 480 -9.44 2.37 -16.23
C GLN A 480 -10.05 2.47 -17.63
N GLN A 481 -9.67 1.59 -18.55
CA GLN A 481 -10.26 1.51 -19.89
C GLN A 481 -11.76 1.21 -19.83
N LEU A 482 -12.17 0.22 -19.02
CA LEU A 482 -13.58 -0.12 -18.82
C LEU A 482 -14.39 1.06 -18.24
N LEU A 483 -13.84 1.76 -17.24
CA LEU A 483 -14.47 2.95 -16.66
C LEU A 483 -14.64 4.07 -17.70
N LEU A 484 -13.62 4.32 -18.53
CA LEU A 484 -13.68 5.32 -19.59
C LEU A 484 -14.73 4.97 -20.66
N ILE A 485 -14.84 3.69 -21.04
CA ILE A 485 -15.88 3.20 -21.96
C ILE A 485 -17.27 3.41 -21.37
N ILE A 486 -17.48 3.04 -20.10
CA ILE A 486 -18.76 3.20 -19.40
C ILE A 486 -19.15 4.69 -19.29
N GLN A 487 -18.22 5.56 -18.86
CA GLN A 487 -18.44 7.00 -18.78
C GLN A 487 -18.79 7.59 -20.16
N THR A 488 -18.03 7.22 -21.20
CA THR A 488 -18.29 7.68 -22.57
C THR A 488 -19.65 7.20 -23.10
N GLY A 489 -20.06 5.96 -22.76
CA GLY A 489 -21.38 5.43 -23.10
C GLY A 489 -22.52 6.19 -22.41
N ILE A 490 -22.37 6.47 -21.11
CA ILE A 490 -23.35 7.23 -20.32
C ILE A 490 -23.46 8.68 -20.80
N ASP A 491 -22.34 9.31 -21.16
CA ASP A 491 -22.32 10.68 -21.70
C ASP A 491 -22.99 10.75 -23.08
N ASN A 492 -22.74 9.78 -23.97
CA ASN A 492 -23.44 9.67 -25.25
C ASN A 492 -24.95 9.46 -25.08
N LEU A 493 -25.36 8.64 -24.12
CA LEU A 493 -26.78 8.40 -23.80
C LEU A 493 -27.43 9.68 -23.23
N TYR A 494 -26.75 10.36 -22.33
CA TYR A 494 -27.19 11.63 -21.73
C TYR A 494 -27.41 12.71 -22.80
N ILE A 495 -26.45 12.89 -23.72
CA ILE A 495 -26.55 13.86 -24.83
C ILE A 495 -27.75 13.55 -25.73
N ARG A 496 -28.04 12.28 -26.02
CA ARG A 496 -29.21 11.89 -26.84
C ARG A 496 -30.55 12.11 -26.13
N LEU A 497 -30.60 11.97 -24.80
CA LEU A 497 -31.83 12.10 -24.01
C LEU A 497 -32.10 13.54 -23.51
N ILE A 498 -31.12 14.45 -23.55
CA ILE A 498 -31.24 15.78 -22.94
C ILE A 498 -32.43 16.58 -23.48
N GLY A 499 -32.69 16.52 -24.80
CA GLY A 499 -33.76 17.27 -25.47
C GLY A 499 -35.19 16.75 -25.24
N ILE A 500 -35.37 15.68 -24.48
CA ILE A 500 -36.69 15.05 -24.25
C ILE A 500 -37.34 15.65 -23.00
N THR A 501 -38.45 16.36 -23.15
CA THR A 501 -39.17 16.96 -22.01
C THR A 501 -39.96 15.93 -21.20
N LEU A 502 -39.87 16.03 -19.88
CA LEU A 502 -40.67 15.26 -18.91
C LEU A 502 -41.96 16.02 -18.53
N PRO A 503 -43.01 15.34 -18.02
CA PRO A 503 -44.19 16.01 -17.48
C PRO A 503 -43.85 16.85 -16.24
N ALA A 504 -44.45 18.03 -16.13
CA ALA A 504 -44.09 19.08 -15.15
C ALA A 504 -44.27 18.73 -13.66
N SER A 505 -44.71 17.52 -13.32
CA SER A 505 -44.79 17.01 -11.94
C SER A 505 -43.45 16.50 -11.39
N GLN A 506 -42.47 16.19 -12.25
CA GLN A 506 -41.13 15.76 -11.83
C GLN A 506 -40.14 16.91 -11.95
N LYS A 507 -39.51 17.31 -10.84
CA LYS A 507 -38.46 18.34 -10.85
C LYS A 507 -37.21 17.83 -11.58
N GLU A 508 -36.82 18.48 -12.67
CA GLU A 508 -35.53 18.25 -13.32
C GLU A 508 -34.38 18.77 -12.42
N ALA A 509 -33.78 17.87 -11.65
CA ALA A 509 -32.46 18.09 -11.08
C ALA A 509 -31.42 17.97 -12.19
N VAL A 510 -30.93 19.11 -12.69
CA VAL A 510 -29.84 19.17 -13.67
C VAL A 510 -28.57 18.57 -13.03
N PRO A 511 -27.90 17.57 -13.66
CA PRO A 511 -26.68 16.98 -13.11
C PRO A 511 -25.59 18.02 -12.88
N SER A 512 -25.08 18.09 -11.65
CA SER A 512 -24.10 19.09 -11.22
C SER A 512 -22.67 18.75 -11.65
N GLY A 513 -22.39 18.91 -12.94
CA GLY A 513 -21.03 18.92 -13.50
C GLY A 513 -20.66 17.73 -14.37
N ILE A 514 -19.48 17.83 -14.98
CA ILE A 514 -18.99 16.91 -16.03
C ILE A 514 -18.70 15.50 -15.47
N LEU A 515 -18.36 15.39 -14.19
CA LEU A 515 -17.81 14.16 -13.60
C LEU A 515 -18.86 13.23 -12.94
N ASP A 516 -20.11 13.66 -12.77
CA ASP A 516 -21.12 12.86 -12.05
C ASP A 516 -21.82 11.83 -12.96
N VAL A 517 -21.12 10.71 -13.17
CA VAL A 517 -21.58 9.56 -13.96
C VAL A 517 -22.86 8.95 -13.38
N HIS A 518 -23.05 8.94 -12.05
CA HIS A 518 -24.22 8.35 -11.42
C HIS A 518 -25.48 9.23 -11.58
N SER A 519 -25.39 10.55 -11.40
CA SER A 519 -26.51 11.45 -11.68
C SER A 519 -26.87 11.48 -13.17
N LYS A 520 -25.89 11.40 -14.07
CA LYS A 520 -26.14 11.24 -15.51
C LYS A 520 -26.89 9.93 -15.81
N LEU A 521 -26.45 8.80 -15.23
CA LEU A 521 -27.13 7.51 -15.40
C LEU A 521 -28.57 7.53 -14.87
N ALA A 522 -28.80 8.07 -13.67
CA ALA A 522 -30.13 8.20 -13.08
C ALA A 522 -31.04 9.21 -13.82
N TYR A 523 -30.46 10.19 -14.51
CA TYR A 523 -31.18 11.09 -15.43
C TYR A 523 -31.61 10.35 -16.71
N CYS A 524 -30.70 9.55 -17.29
CA CYS A 524 -31.00 8.69 -18.44
C CYS A 524 -32.08 7.66 -18.12
N GLU A 525 -31.99 6.99 -16.96
CA GLU A 525 -32.98 6.02 -16.47
C GLU A 525 -34.41 6.60 -16.46
N ARG A 526 -34.62 7.74 -15.79
CA ARG A 526 -35.94 8.41 -15.73
C ARG A 526 -36.48 8.83 -17.09
N LYS A 527 -35.62 9.20 -18.03
CA LYS A 527 -36.04 9.55 -19.40
C LYS A 527 -36.34 8.31 -20.24
N LEU A 528 -35.60 7.22 -20.06
CA LEU A 528 -35.86 5.94 -20.73
C LEU A 528 -37.15 5.26 -20.22
N THR A 529 -37.42 5.28 -18.92
CA THR A 529 -38.70 4.75 -18.38
C THR A 529 -39.89 5.57 -18.88
N HIS A 530 -39.83 6.91 -18.83
CA HIS A 530 -40.85 7.78 -19.40
C HIS A 530 -41.06 7.55 -20.91
N LEU A 531 -40.01 7.25 -21.68
CA LEU A 531 -40.13 6.86 -23.09
C LEU A 531 -40.78 5.48 -23.26
N ALA A 532 -40.40 4.49 -22.44
CA ALA A 532 -41.01 3.17 -22.47
C ALA A 532 -42.51 3.22 -22.14
N ASP A 533 -42.90 3.95 -21.08
CA ASP A 533 -44.29 4.20 -20.71
C ASP A 533 -45.08 4.85 -21.86
N ARG A 534 -44.48 5.84 -22.54
CA ARG A 534 -45.08 6.51 -23.71
C ARG A 534 -45.23 5.59 -24.90
N VAL A 535 -44.24 4.77 -25.23
CA VAL A 535 -44.33 3.78 -26.32
C VAL A 535 -45.37 2.71 -26.01
N GLN A 536 -45.43 2.25 -24.75
CA GLN A 536 -46.43 1.30 -24.30
C GLN A 536 -47.85 1.90 -24.34
N ALA A 537 -48.02 3.17 -24.00
CA ALA A 537 -49.30 3.88 -24.17
C ALA A 537 -49.70 4.07 -25.66
N LEU A 538 -48.73 4.27 -26.56
CA LEU A 538 -48.95 4.41 -28.01
C LEU A 538 -49.25 3.09 -28.73
N SER A 539 -49.05 1.94 -28.08
CA SER A 539 -49.23 0.60 -28.68
C SER A 539 -50.66 0.28 -29.12
N ARG A 540 -51.67 1.03 -28.65
CA ARG A 540 -53.10 0.82 -28.98
C ARG A 540 -53.55 1.33 -30.36
N THR A 541 -52.63 1.79 -31.21
CA THR A 541 -52.93 2.24 -32.58
C THR A 541 -52.29 1.28 -33.59
N GLU A 542 -52.85 0.08 -33.73
CA GLU A 542 -52.12 -1.08 -34.27
C GLU A 542 -51.82 -1.03 -35.78
N GLU A 543 -52.74 -0.54 -36.62
CA GLU A 543 -52.64 -0.73 -38.09
C GLU A 543 -51.66 0.20 -38.84
N VAL A 544 -51.42 1.41 -38.33
CA VAL A 544 -50.49 2.38 -38.97
C VAL A 544 -49.05 2.16 -38.50
N ASN A 545 -48.86 1.73 -37.26
CA ASN A 545 -47.55 1.64 -36.63
C ASN A 545 -46.70 0.46 -37.14
N THR A 546 -47.30 -0.65 -37.57
CA THR A 546 -46.56 -1.83 -38.09
C THR A 546 -45.69 -1.46 -39.30
N LYS A 547 -46.28 -0.90 -40.36
CA LYS A 547 -45.56 -0.51 -41.58
C LYS A 547 -44.46 0.52 -41.32
N VAL A 548 -44.66 1.45 -40.37
CA VAL A 548 -43.66 2.45 -39.99
C VAL A 548 -42.54 1.82 -39.16
N LYS A 549 -42.87 0.90 -38.25
CA LYS A 549 -41.90 0.11 -37.48
C LYS A 549 -41.05 -0.75 -38.41
N ASP A 550 -41.65 -1.53 -39.28
CA ASP A 550 -40.96 -2.42 -40.23
C ASP A 550 -40.04 -1.62 -41.18
N ALA A 551 -40.47 -0.41 -41.59
CA ALA A 551 -39.66 0.52 -42.37
C ALA A 551 -38.49 1.10 -41.56
N LEU A 552 -38.66 1.42 -40.27
CA LEU A 552 -37.57 1.87 -39.40
C LEU A 552 -36.57 0.74 -39.10
N GLU A 553 -37.04 -0.45 -38.73
CA GLU A 553 -36.19 -1.61 -38.43
C GLU A 553 -35.41 -2.07 -39.67
N SER A 554 -36.05 -2.09 -40.85
CA SER A 554 -35.35 -2.38 -42.12
C SER A 554 -34.50 -1.19 -42.66
N SER A 555 -34.58 -0.02 -42.03
CA SER A 555 -33.65 1.11 -42.25
C SER A 555 -32.44 1.03 -41.33
N THR A 556 -32.64 0.80 -40.02
CA THR A 556 -31.53 0.67 -39.06
C THR A 556 -30.66 -0.56 -39.34
N LEU A 557 -31.24 -1.65 -39.84
CA LEU A 557 -30.50 -2.82 -40.33
C LEU A 557 -29.58 -2.55 -41.54
N LYS A 558 -29.75 -1.41 -42.25
CA LYS A 558 -28.86 -0.98 -43.35
C LYS A 558 -27.80 0.01 -42.89
N GLU A 559 -27.89 0.51 -41.67
CA GLU A 559 -27.11 1.63 -41.16
C GLU A 559 -25.83 1.14 -40.46
N ARG A 560 -24.78 0.91 -41.26
CA ARG A 560 -23.48 0.26 -40.91
C ARG A 560 -22.74 0.78 -39.65
N TYR A 561 -23.21 1.84 -39.00
CA TYR A 561 -22.53 2.49 -37.88
C TYR A 561 -23.19 2.26 -36.51
N ASN A 562 -24.38 1.64 -36.44
CA ASN A 562 -25.12 1.48 -35.18
C ASN A 562 -24.81 0.18 -34.41
N THR A 563 -24.06 -0.77 -34.98
CA THR A 563 -23.60 -2.00 -34.29
C THR A 563 -22.25 -1.81 -33.59
N LYS A 564 -22.05 -0.68 -32.88
CA LYS A 564 -20.79 -0.41 -32.15
C LYS A 564 -20.72 -1.01 -30.74
N ILE A 565 -21.37 -2.16 -30.56
CA ILE A 565 -21.27 -3.04 -29.40
C ILE A 565 -21.14 -4.47 -29.95
N SER A 566 -19.91 -4.88 -30.26
CA SER A 566 -19.59 -6.31 -30.34
C SER A 566 -19.44 -6.84 -28.92
N PHE A 567 -20.01 -8.01 -28.67
CA PHE A 567 -19.79 -8.81 -27.46
C PHE A 567 -19.12 -10.14 -27.85
N GLU A 568 -18.12 -10.08 -28.73
CA GLU A 568 -17.20 -11.20 -28.96
C GLU A 568 -15.94 -11.05 -28.08
N ASN A 569 -15.52 -12.14 -27.47
CA ASN A 569 -14.30 -12.18 -26.66
C ASN A 569 -13.08 -12.12 -27.59
N LEU A 570 -12.23 -11.10 -27.45
CA LEU A 570 -10.90 -11.09 -28.03
C LEU A 570 -9.87 -11.45 -26.95
N GLU A 571 -9.68 -12.75 -26.77
CA GLU A 571 -8.39 -13.26 -26.33
C GLU A 571 -7.48 -13.33 -27.57
N GLU A 572 -6.23 -12.89 -27.38
CA GLU A 572 -5.06 -13.03 -28.27
C GLU A 572 -5.01 -12.23 -29.60
N ASP A 573 -3.86 -11.58 -29.76
CA ASP A 573 -3.12 -11.25 -30.98
C ASP A 573 -3.82 -10.68 -32.23
N VAL A 574 -3.96 -9.35 -32.23
CA VAL A 574 -3.30 -8.55 -33.27
C VAL A 574 -2.53 -7.41 -32.63
N ILE A 575 -1.19 -7.48 -32.59
CA ILE A 575 -0.34 -6.29 -32.42
C ILE A 575 -0.35 -5.54 -33.74
N GLU A 576 -1.46 -4.87 -34.03
CA GLU A 576 -1.49 -3.91 -35.13
C GLU A 576 -0.75 -2.67 -34.63
N SER A 577 0.52 -2.62 -35.05
CA SER A 577 1.38 -1.47 -34.88
C SER A 577 0.60 -0.21 -35.28
N PHE A 578 0.25 0.62 -34.29
CA PHE A 578 -0.05 2.01 -34.53
C PHE A 578 1.23 2.67 -35.03
N GLN A 579 1.50 2.50 -36.32
CA GLN A 579 2.27 3.44 -37.09
C GLN A 579 1.62 4.80 -36.85
N PHE A 580 2.29 5.63 -36.06
CA PHE A 580 2.08 7.06 -36.13
C PHE A 580 2.38 7.44 -37.57
N ALA A 581 1.34 7.63 -38.38
CA ALA A 581 1.47 8.36 -39.63
C ALA A 581 2.04 9.73 -39.26
N ASP A 582 3.18 10.11 -39.86
CA ASP A 582 4.04 11.18 -39.36
C ASP A 582 3.27 12.49 -39.17
N MET A 583 2.92 12.80 -37.90
CA MET A 583 2.23 14.03 -37.53
C MET A 583 3.21 15.14 -37.11
N ASP A 584 4.50 14.94 -37.35
CA ASP A 584 5.57 15.94 -37.28
C ASP A 584 5.50 16.94 -38.46
N LEU A 585 4.32 17.52 -38.70
CA LEU A 585 4.17 18.64 -39.64
C LEU A 585 3.14 19.70 -39.25
N ASP A 586 2.72 19.74 -37.99
CA ASP A 586 2.08 20.94 -37.41
C ASP A 586 3.15 22.04 -37.19
N HIS A 587 3.69 22.54 -38.31
CA HIS A 587 4.75 23.52 -38.33
C HIS A 587 4.32 24.78 -37.58
N SER A 588 5.15 25.20 -36.62
CA SER A 588 5.08 26.55 -36.07
C SER A 588 5.15 27.57 -37.23
N TYR A 589 4.03 28.22 -37.55
CA TYR A 589 3.99 29.28 -38.55
C TYR A 589 4.78 30.49 -38.00
N ILE A 590 6.06 30.55 -38.35
CA ILE A 590 6.96 31.66 -38.07
C ILE A 590 6.72 32.70 -39.16
N PRO A 591 6.05 33.83 -38.88
CA PRO A 591 5.66 34.77 -39.93
C PRO A 591 6.90 35.44 -40.52
N SER A 592 6.95 35.59 -41.85
CA SER A 592 8.10 36.22 -42.48
C SER A 592 8.25 37.68 -42.07
N ARG A 593 9.48 38.22 -42.17
CA ARG A 593 9.77 39.64 -41.94
C ARG A 593 8.88 40.59 -42.77
N ALA A 594 8.39 40.13 -43.92
CA ALA A 594 7.45 40.87 -44.76
C ALA A 594 6.02 40.87 -44.18
N GLU A 595 5.53 39.73 -43.70
CA GLU A 595 4.20 39.60 -43.07
C GLU A 595 4.11 40.34 -41.74
N ILE A 596 5.15 40.26 -40.90
CA ILE A 596 5.25 41.04 -39.65
C ILE A 596 5.18 42.55 -39.96
N LYS A 597 5.91 43.01 -40.98
CA LYS A 597 5.87 44.41 -41.43
C LYS A 597 4.47 44.80 -41.95
N LYS A 598 3.78 43.91 -42.66
CA LYS A 598 2.43 44.12 -43.20
C LYS A 598 1.37 44.20 -42.09
N GLN A 599 1.46 43.35 -41.07
CA GLN A 599 0.61 43.41 -39.88
C GLN A 599 0.87 44.68 -39.04
N ALA A 600 2.13 45.05 -38.81
CA ALA A 600 2.49 46.28 -38.12
C ALA A 600 1.96 47.52 -38.83
N GLN A 601 2.04 47.54 -40.16
CA GLN A 601 1.49 48.62 -40.98
C GLN A 601 -0.05 48.68 -40.91
N TRP A 602 -0.75 47.54 -40.96
CA TRP A 602 -2.20 47.46 -40.70
C TRP A 602 -2.60 47.99 -39.32
N LEU A 603 -1.82 47.70 -38.28
CA LEU A 603 -2.05 48.22 -36.92
C LEU A 603 -1.87 49.75 -36.83
N ILE A 604 -0.93 50.32 -37.58
CA ILE A 604 -0.71 51.77 -37.67
C ILE A 604 -1.86 52.43 -38.43
N GLU A 605 -2.22 51.92 -39.61
CA GLU A 605 -3.34 52.42 -40.43
C GLU A 605 -4.70 52.29 -39.70
N GLY A 606 -4.87 51.25 -38.89
CA GLY A 606 -6.03 51.06 -38.01
C GLY A 606 -6.12 52.12 -36.89
N LYS A 607 -5.00 52.52 -36.30
CA LYS A 607 -4.96 53.56 -35.24
C LYS A 607 -5.00 54.99 -35.76
N LEU A 608 -4.64 55.23 -37.02
CA LEU A 608 -4.75 56.56 -37.66
C LEU A 608 -6.18 56.90 -38.12
N LYS A 609 -7.09 55.91 -38.19
CA LYS A 609 -8.51 56.14 -38.51
C LYS A 609 -9.28 56.65 -37.27
N ALA A 610 -9.23 57.96 -37.07
CA ALA A 610 -9.97 58.64 -35.99
C ALA A 610 -11.47 58.29 -36.01
N PRO A 611 -12.11 58.06 -34.84
CA PRO A 611 -13.50 57.63 -34.78
C PRO A 611 -14.43 58.77 -35.23
N LYS A 612 -15.14 58.56 -36.35
CA LYS A 612 -16.21 59.46 -36.80
C LYS A 612 -17.30 59.51 -35.73
N LYS A 613 -17.44 60.66 -35.06
CA LYS A 613 -18.54 60.93 -34.12
C LYS A 613 -19.87 60.66 -34.82
N LYS A 614 -20.68 59.73 -34.29
CA LYS A 614 -22.10 59.65 -34.65
C LYS A 614 -22.75 60.99 -34.28
N LYS A 615 -23.49 61.60 -35.22
CA LYS A 615 -24.46 62.65 -34.88
C LYS A 615 -25.67 61.99 -34.18
N LYS A 616 -26.47 62.82 -33.51
CA LYS A 616 -27.77 62.43 -32.94
C LYS A 616 -28.69 61.86 -34.01
#